data_AF-A0AAV0YGJ8-F1
#
_entry.id   AF-A0AAV0YGJ8-F1
#
_cell.length_a   1.000
_cell.length_b   1.000
_cell.length_c   1.000
_cell.angle_alpha   90.00
_cell.angle_beta   90.00
_cell.angle_gamma   90.00
#
_symmetry.space_group_name_H-M   'P 1'
#
loop_
_entity.id
_entity.type
_entity.pdbx_description
1 polymer ?
#
loop_
_entity_poly.entity_id
_entity_poly.type
_entity_poly.pdbx_seq_one_letter_code
_entity_poly.pdbx_strand_id
1 'polypeptide(L)'
;MEAKEQDVSLGANKFPERQPIGIAAQSHDDGKDYKEPPPAPLFEPSELTSWSFYRAGIAEFVATFLFLYITILTVMGVNKSQSKCATVGIQGIAWSFGGMIFALVYCTAGISGGHINPAVTFGLFLARKLSLTRAVFYIVMQVLGAICGAGVVKGFEGKAFFGAKGGGANFVAPGYTKGDGLGAEIIGTFVLVYTVFSATDAKRSARDSHVPILAPLPIGFAVFLVHLATIPITGTGINPARSLGAAIIFNQDRGWNDQWIFWVGPFIGAALAALYHTVVIRAIPFKSS
;
A
#
# COMPACT_ATOMS: atom_id res chain seq x y z
N MET A 1 -9.31 -10.73 63.86
CA MET A 1 -8.35 -10.06 62.97
C MET A 1 -7.50 -11.16 62.38
N GLU A 2 -7.75 -11.52 61.13
CA GLU A 2 -6.80 -12.22 60.22
C GLU A 2 -7.56 -12.52 58.93
N ALA A 3 -7.81 -11.45 58.19
CA ALA A 3 -8.13 -11.47 56.78
C ALA A 3 -7.13 -10.50 56.13
N LYS A 4 -6.48 -10.96 55.06
CA LYS A 4 -5.44 -10.30 54.22
C LYS A 4 -4.00 -10.76 54.49
N GLU A 5 -3.59 -11.83 53.80
CA GLU A 5 -2.26 -11.91 53.17
C GLU A 5 -2.10 -13.16 52.26
N GLN A 6 -3.11 -13.47 51.43
CA GLN A 6 -3.00 -14.54 50.41
C GLN A 6 -3.24 -14.11 48.97
N ASP A 7 -3.36 -12.81 48.71
CA ASP A 7 -3.48 -12.26 47.35
C ASP A 7 -2.37 -11.23 47.14
N VAL A 8 -1.19 -11.65 46.63
CA VAL A 8 -0.33 -10.98 45.62
C VAL A 8 0.95 -11.83 45.45
N SER A 9 0.88 -12.95 44.74
CA SER A 9 2.10 -13.55 44.14
C SER A 9 1.79 -14.48 42.96
N LEU A 10 0.74 -14.19 42.19
CA LEU A 10 0.41 -14.93 40.97
C LEU A 10 0.46 -13.96 39.78
N GLY A 11 1.61 -13.92 39.09
CA GLY A 11 1.66 -13.24 37.79
C GLY A 11 3.03 -12.94 37.18
N ALA A 12 4.13 -12.97 37.93
CA ALA A 12 5.37 -12.38 37.41
C ALA A 12 6.28 -13.30 36.57
N ASN A 13 6.16 -14.64 36.63
CA ASN A 13 7.23 -15.52 36.11
C ASN A 13 6.78 -16.67 35.18
N LYS A 14 5.62 -16.59 34.50
CA LYS A 14 5.12 -17.72 33.70
C LYS A 14 5.41 -17.68 32.19
N PHE A 15 6.04 -16.62 31.68
CA PHE A 15 6.45 -16.56 30.28
C PHE A 15 7.89 -16.04 30.19
N PRO A 16 8.89 -16.87 29.84
CA PRO A 16 10.16 -16.34 29.41
C PRO A 16 9.91 -15.48 28.17
N GLU A 17 10.50 -14.29 28.13
CA GLU A 17 10.37 -13.22 27.14
C GLU A 17 10.95 -13.58 25.74
N ARG A 18 10.93 -14.87 25.38
CA ARG A 18 11.52 -15.47 24.19
C ARG A 18 10.51 -16.04 23.20
N GLN A 19 9.21 -15.90 23.46
CA GLN A 19 8.19 -16.31 22.50
C GLN A 19 7.82 -15.12 21.61
N PRO A 20 8.05 -15.18 20.28
CA PRO A 20 7.54 -14.16 19.37
C PRO A 20 6.01 -14.14 19.47
N ILE A 21 5.44 -12.96 19.67
CA ILE A 21 3.99 -12.75 19.78
C ILE A 21 3.40 -12.98 18.37
N GLY A 22 2.97 -14.21 18.11
CA GLY A 22 2.35 -14.64 16.86
C GLY A 22 0.88 -15.03 17.07
N ILE A 23 0.01 -14.61 16.14
CA ILE A 23 -1.45 -14.85 16.12
C ILE A 23 -1.75 -16.29 15.66
N ALA A 24 -1.10 -17.29 16.25
CA ALA A 24 -1.38 -18.69 15.97
C ALA A 24 -2.38 -19.22 17.03
N ALA A 25 -3.61 -19.48 16.60
CA ALA A 25 -4.52 -20.32 17.36
C ALA A 25 -3.82 -21.68 17.59
N GLN A 26 -3.64 -22.05 18.85
CA GLN A 26 -3.06 -23.32 19.25
C GLN A 26 -4.00 -24.46 18.83
N SER A 27 -3.71 -25.11 17.71
CA SER A 27 -4.16 -26.48 17.46
C SER A 27 -3.02 -27.41 17.84
N HIS A 28 -3.24 -28.25 18.85
CA HIS A 28 -2.37 -29.37 19.19
C HIS A 28 -2.30 -30.33 17.99
N ASP A 29 -1.25 -30.23 17.18
CA ASP A 29 -0.81 -31.31 16.29
C ASP A 29 0.72 -31.24 16.10
N ASP A 30 1.41 -32.30 16.52
CA ASP A 30 2.86 -32.44 16.56
C ASP A 30 3.45 -32.66 15.15
N GLY A 31 3.49 -31.59 14.34
CA GLY A 31 3.90 -31.70 12.93
C GLY A 31 4.42 -30.42 12.29
N LYS A 32 5.59 -29.94 12.75
CA LYS A 32 6.40 -28.84 12.19
C LYS A 32 5.69 -27.48 12.05
N ASP A 33 6.12 -26.57 12.91
CA ASP A 33 6.06 -25.12 12.71
C ASP A 33 6.32 -24.76 11.24
N TYR A 34 5.45 -23.92 10.70
CA TYR A 34 5.55 -23.41 9.34
C TYR A 34 6.99 -22.90 9.06
N LYS A 35 7.62 -23.46 8.02
CA LYS A 35 8.91 -22.97 7.52
C LYS A 35 8.66 -21.86 6.52
N GLU A 36 9.20 -20.68 6.78
CA GLU A 36 9.15 -19.59 5.82
C GLU A 36 9.79 -20.01 4.48
N PRO A 37 9.18 -19.62 3.33
CA PRO A 37 9.80 -19.84 2.04
C PRO A 37 11.14 -19.11 1.96
N PRO A 38 12.11 -19.64 1.20
CA PRO A 38 13.42 -19.03 1.08
C PRO A 38 13.30 -17.60 0.52
N PRO A 39 14.24 -16.70 0.89
CA PRO A 39 14.29 -15.35 0.33
C PRO A 39 14.34 -15.40 -1.20
N ALA A 40 13.53 -14.56 -1.86
CA ALA A 40 13.54 -14.46 -3.31
C ALA A 40 14.95 -14.07 -3.81
N PRO A 41 15.43 -14.71 -4.91
CA PRO A 41 16.67 -14.30 -5.55
C PRO A 41 16.57 -12.83 -6.00
N LEU A 42 17.67 -12.09 -5.91
CA LEU A 42 17.66 -10.67 -6.33
C LEU A 42 17.38 -10.54 -7.82
N PHE A 43 17.90 -11.46 -8.62
CA PHE A 43 17.73 -11.49 -10.06
C PHE A 43 17.34 -12.89 -10.50
N GLU A 44 16.26 -13.00 -11.27
CA GLU A 44 15.72 -14.26 -11.76
C GLU A 44 15.38 -14.13 -13.26
N PRO A 45 16.35 -14.32 -14.17
CA PRO A 45 16.15 -14.10 -15.61
C PRO A 45 15.07 -14.98 -16.23
N SER A 46 14.86 -16.18 -15.67
CA SER A 46 13.84 -17.14 -16.10
C SER A 46 12.43 -16.55 -16.06
N GLU A 47 12.15 -15.57 -15.18
CA GLU A 47 10.86 -14.90 -15.11
C GLU A 47 10.47 -14.25 -16.44
N LEU A 48 11.43 -13.73 -17.21
CA LEU A 48 11.18 -13.08 -18.50
C LEU A 48 10.69 -14.06 -19.58
N THR A 49 10.91 -15.36 -19.39
CA THR A 49 10.38 -16.38 -20.30
C THR A 49 8.99 -16.89 -19.89
N SER A 50 8.51 -16.50 -18.72
CA SER A 50 7.25 -16.98 -18.15
C SER A 50 6.05 -16.16 -18.62
N TRP A 51 5.04 -16.83 -19.17
CA TRP A 51 3.77 -16.15 -19.51
C TRP A 51 3.04 -15.64 -18.25
N SER A 52 3.15 -16.35 -17.13
CA SER A 52 2.56 -15.92 -15.85
C SER A 52 3.15 -14.59 -15.36
N PHE A 53 4.43 -14.31 -15.66
CA PHE A 53 5.06 -13.00 -15.37
C PHE A 53 4.38 -11.85 -16.12
N TYR A 54 4.19 -12.00 -17.44
CA TYR A 54 3.52 -10.98 -18.25
C TYR A 54 2.05 -10.81 -17.87
N ARG A 55 1.33 -11.91 -17.59
CA ARG A 55 -0.05 -11.85 -17.08
C ARG A 55 -0.16 -11.06 -15.78
N ALA A 56 0.79 -11.25 -14.87
CA ALA A 56 0.84 -10.50 -13.63
C ALA A 56 1.09 -9.00 -13.87
N GLY A 57 2.01 -8.64 -14.77
CA GLY A 57 2.22 -7.24 -15.15
C GLY A 57 0.99 -6.59 -15.79
N ILE A 58 0.29 -7.32 -16.67
CA ILE A 58 -0.99 -6.86 -17.26
C ILE A 58 -2.04 -6.67 -16.16
N ALA A 59 -2.12 -7.57 -15.18
CA ALA A 59 -3.04 -7.42 -14.05
C ALA A 59 -2.73 -6.16 -13.22
N GLU A 60 -1.46 -5.88 -12.92
CA GLU A 60 -1.04 -4.65 -12.23
C GLU A 60 -1.39 -3.38 -13.02
N PHE A 61 -1.18 -3.39 -14.35
CA PHE A 61 -1.58 -2.29 -15.24
C PHE A 61 -3.09 -2.06 -15.20
N VAL A 62 -3.89 -3.09 -15.44
CA VAL A 62 -5.36 -2.97 -15.49
C VAL A 62 -5.92 -2.56 -14.14
N ALA A 63 -5.42 -3.12 -13.05
CA ALA A 63 -5.85 -2.75 -11.72
C ALA A 63 -5.51 -1.27 -11.41
N THR A 64 -4.29 -0.82 -11.73
CA THR A 64 -3.92 0.58 -11.49
C THR A 64 -4.68 1.54 -12.41
N PHE A 65 -4.99 1.14 -13.65
CA PHE A 65 -5.90 1.87 -14.54
C PHE A 65 -7.28 2.07 -13.92
N LEU A 66 -7.92 0.98 -13.48
CA LEU A 66 -9.26 1.02 -12.88
C LEU A 66 -9.25 1.82 -11.57
N PHE A 67 -8.20 1.66 -10.77
CA PHE A 67 -8.00 2.42 -9.53
C PHE A 67 -8.01 3.93 -9.78
N LEU A 68 -7.18 4.41 -10.71
CA LEU A 68 -7.07 5.84 -11.02
C LEU A 68 -8.32 6.37 -11.72
N TYR A 69 -8.92 5.57 -12.61
CA TYR A 69 -10.16 5.92 -13.27
C TYR A 69 -11.28 6.21 -12.27
N ILE A 70 -11.58 5.27 -11.37
CA ILE A 70 -12.70 5.42 -10.41
C ILE A 70 -12.41 6.53 -9.40
N THR A 71 -11.20 6.57 -8.84
CA THR A 71 -10.87 7.50 -7.76
C THR A 71 -10.78 8.94 -8.24
N ILE A 72 -10.10 9.21 -9.37
CA ILE A 72 -10.05 10.57 -9.92
C ILE A 72 -11.43 11.00 -10.39
N LEU A 73 -12.21 10.13 -11.04
CA LEU A 73 -13.57 10.48 -11.45
C LEU A 73 -14.46 10.85 -10.24
N THR A 74 -14.31 10.13 -9.12
CA THR A 74 -15.01 10.46 -7.86
C THR A 74 -14.59 11.84 -7.34
N VAL A 75 -13.28 12.13 -7.32
CA VAL A 75 -12.75 13.45 -6.92
C VAL A 75 -13.30 14.55 -7.82
N MET A 76 -13.29 14.36 -9.13
CA MET A 76 -13.80 15.33 -10.10
C MET A 76 -15.31 15.57 -9.92
N GLY A 77 -16.09 14.50 -9.70
CA GLY A 77 -17.52 14.59 -9.41
C GLY A 77 -17.83 15.40 -8.15
N VAL A 78 -17.08 15.18 -7.06
CA VAL A 78 -17.21 15.98 -5.83
C VAL A 78 -16.86 17.45 -6.07
N ASN A 79 -15.81 17.72 -6.84
CA ASN A 79 -15.33 19.09 -7.12
C ASN A 79 -16.18 19.84 -8.16
N LYS A 80 -17.08 19.15 -8.86
CA LYS A 80 -18.02 19.71 -9.84
C LYS A 80 -19.19 20.42 -9.19
N SER A 81 -19.66 19.90 -8.05
CA SER A 81 -20.71 20.55 -7.26
C SER A 81 -20.18 21.80 -6.55
N GLN A 82 -21.03 22.81 -6.40
CA GLN A 82 -20.74 23.99 -5.57
C GLN A 82 -20.74 23.64 -4.09
N SER A 83 -21.57 22.68 -3.67
CA SER A 83 -21.64 22.19 -2.30
C SER A 83 -21.23 20.73 -2.23
N LYS A 84 -20.22 20.43 -1.41
CA LYS A 84 -19.78 19.05 -1.14
C LYS A 84 -20.87 18.23 -0.46
N CYS A 85 -21.79 18.87 0.26
CA CYS A 85 -22.90 18.21 0.96
C CYS A 85 -23.92 17.59 -0.01
N ALA A 86 -23.98 18.05 -1.26
CA ALA A 86 -24.83 17.48 -2.30
C ALA A 86 -24.15 16.34 -3.08
N THR A 87 -23.00 15.86 -2.60
CA THR A 87 -22.19 14.82 -3.27
C THR A 87 -21.88 13.70 -2.28
N VAL A 88 -21.09 12.72 -2.69
CA VAL A 88 -20.53 11.70 -1.79
C VAL A 88 -19.58 12.28 -0.72
N GLY A 89 -19.21 13.57 -0.85
CA GLY A 89 -18.38 14.29 0.10
C GLY A 89 -16.93 13.81 0.12
N ILE A 90 -16.13 14.40 1.01
CA ILE A 90 -14.73 13.99 1.19
C ILE A 90 -14.64 12.55 1.73
N GLN A 91 -15.62 12.15 2.55
CA GLN A 91 -15.75 10.78 3.03
C GLN A 91 -15.92 9.78 1.87
N GLY A 92 -16.73 10.12 0.87
CA GLY A 92 -16.90 9.31 -0.33
C GLY A 92 -15.64 9.21 -1.18
N ILE A 93 -14.83 10.28 -1.23
CA ILE A 93 -13.50 10.22 -1.84
C ILE A 93 -12.64 9.18 -1.11
N ALA A 94 -12.52 9.26 0.22
CA ALA A 94 -11.74 8.30 0.99
C ALA A 94 -12.23 6.85 0.77
N TRP A 95 -13.55 6.64 0.77
CA TRP A 95 -14.14 5.33 0.45
C TRP A 95 -13.79 4.84 -0.95
N SER A 96 -13.78 5.72 -1.95
CA SER A 96 -13.41 5.33 -3.32
C SER A 96 -11.97 4.80 -3.38
N PHE A 97 -11.02 5.44 -2.68
CA PHE A 97 -9.63 5.01 -2.66
C PHE A 97 -9.45 3.68 -1.92
N GLY A 98 -9.97 3.56 -0.69
CA GLY A 98 -9.84 2.33 0.09
C GLY A 98 -10.64 1.16 -0.48
N GLY A 99 -11.87 1.42 -0.94
CA GLY A 99 -12.74 0.41 -1.53
C GLY A 99 -12.21 -0.15 -2.85
N MET A 100 -11.61 0.70 -3.70
CA MET A 100 -10.98 0.22 -4.93
C MET A 100 -9.74 -0.62 -4.64
N ILE A 101 -8.92 -0.25 -3.65
CA ILE A 101 -7.79 -1.09 -3.24
C ILE A 101 -8.29 -2.44 -2.71
N PHE A 102 -9.30 -2.46 -1.84
CA PHE A 102 -9.92 -3.72 -1.38
C PHE A 102 -10.36 -4.60 -2.57
N ALA A 103 -11.16 -4.06 -3.48
CA ALA A 103 -11.71 -4.81 -4.60
C ALA A 103 -10.61 -5.31 -5.56
N LEU A 104 -9.65 -4.46 -5.91
CA LEU A 104 -8.61 -4.79 -6.88
C LEU A 104 -7.56 -5.74 -6.31
N VAL A 105 -7.16 -5.59 -5.04
CA VAL A 105 -6.30 -6.56 -4.37
C VAL A 105 -7.02 -7.92 -4.33
N TYR A 106 -8.31 -7.96 -4.01
CA TYR A 106 -9.09 -9.21 -4.04
C TYR A 106 -9.04 -9.88 -5.42
N CYS A 107 -9.24 -9.12 -6.50
CA CYS A 107 -9.21 -9.66 -7.86
C CYS A 107 -7.82 -10.11 -8.32
N THR A 108 -6.74 -9.47 -7.85
CA THR A 108 -5.40 -9.65 -8.42
C THR A 108 -4.41 -10.36 -7.50
N ALA A 109 -4.73 -10.58 -6.22
CA ALA A 109 -3.82 -11.21 -5.26
C ALA A 109 -3.36 -12.60 -5.72
N GLY A 110 -4.24 -13.42 -6.30
CA GLY A 110 -3.86 -14.74 -6.82
C GLY A 110 -3.10 -14.71 -8.16
N ILE A 111 -3.02 -13.55 -8.83
CA ILE A 111 -2.41 -13.39 -10.16
C ILE A 111 -1.06 -12.68 -10.06
N SER A 112 -1.05 -11.46 -9.50
CA SER A 112 0.15 -10.62 -9.39
C SER A 112 0.68 -10.48 -7.97
N GLY A 113 -0.14 -10.81 -6.96
CA GLY A 113 0.08 -10.41 -5.56
C GLY A 113 -0.71 -9.16 -5.16
N GLY A 114 -1.31 -8.45 -6.12
CA GLY A 114 -2.18 -7.30 -5.87
C GLY A 114 -1.47 -6.11 -5.23
N HIS A 115 -0.40 -5.61 -5.87
CA HIS A 115 0.39 -4.52 -5.31
C HIS A 115 -0.24 -3.16 -5.58
N ILE A 116 -0.54 -2.86 -6.85
CA ILE A 116 -1.24 -1.66 -7.36
C ILE A 116 -0.54 -0.35 -6.92
N ASN A 117 0.70 -0.45 -6.44
CA ASN A 117 1.42 0.61 -5.76
C ASN A 117 2.94 0.34 -5.76
N PRO A 118 3.77 1.24 -6.32
CA PRO A 118 5.22 1.12 -6.28
C PRO A 118 5.81 1.00 -4.87
N ALA A 119 5.24 1.68 -3.87
CA ALA A 119 5.74 1.62 -2.49
C ALA A 119 5.49 0.25 -1.85
N VAL A 120 4.36 -0.40 -2.17
CA VAL A 120 4.07 -1.78 -1.74
C VAL A 120 5.02 -2.76 -2.41
N THR A 121 5.20 -2.64 -3.73
CA THR A 121 6.17 -3.44 -4.49
C THR A 121 7.58 -3.30 -3.92
N PHE A 122 8.00 -2.07 -3.62
CA PHE A 122 9.31 -1.77 -3.06
C PHE A 122 9.48 -2.35 -1.65
N GLY A 123 8.48 -2.21 -0.77
CA GLY A 123 8.52 -2.81 0.56
C GLY A 123 8.69 -4.33 0.52
N LEU A 124 7.89 -5.02 -0.31
CA LEU A 124 7.99 -6.48 -0.48
C LEU A 124 9.32 -6.91 -1.13
N PHE A 125 9.88 -6.10 -2.02
CA PHE A 125 11.23 -6.29 -2.56
C PHE A 125 12.30 -6.21 -1.45
N LEU A 126 12.26 -5.18 -0.59
CA LEU A 126 13.18 -5.03 0.53
C LEU A 126 13.10 -6.21 1.51
N ALA A 127 11.90 -6.76 1.72
CA ALA A 127 11.69 -7.96 2.53
C ALA A 127 12.01 -9.28 1.81
N ARG A 128 12.66 -9.23 0.63
CA ARG A 128 13.04 -10.41 -0.18
C ARG A 128 11.85 -11.33 -0.53
N LYS A 129 10.66 -10.75 -0.75
CA LYS A 129 9.46 -11.48 -1.20
C LYS A 129 9.23 -11.38 -2.72
N LEU A 130 10.07 -10.60 -3.41
CA LEU A 130 9.96 -10.25 -4.83
C LEU A 130 11.36 -10.05 -5.42
N SER A 131 11.61 -10.48 -6.66
CA SER A 131 12.85 -10.21 -7.38
C SER A 131 12.93 -8.74 -7.83
N LEU A 132 14.15 -8.25 -8.13
CA LEU A 132 14.34 -6.90 -8.68
C LEU A 132 13.68 -6.77 -10.06
N THR A 133 13.81 -7.78 -10.91
CA THR A 133 13.24 -7.80 -12.27
C THR A 133 11.73 -7.59 -12.22
N ARG A 134 11.04 -8.33 -11.34
CA ARG A 134 9.60 -8.19 -11.15
C ARG A 134 9.23 -6.87 -10.50
N ALA A 135 10.03 -6.38 -9.54
CA ALA A 135 9.82 -5.07 -8.91
C ALA A 135 9.77 -3.94 -9.94
N VAL A 136 10.79 -3.86 -10.79
CA VAL A 136 10.89 -2.83 -11.83
C VAL A 136 9.75 -2.97 -12.82
N PHE A 137 9.44 -4.19 -13.29
CA PHE A 137 8.36 -4.43 -14.23
C PHE A 137 7.00 -4.00 -13.67
N TYR A 138 6.70 -4.34 -12.41
CA TYR A 138 5.45 -3.93 -11.76
C TYR A 138 5.36 -2.41 -11.63
N ILE A 139 6.43 -1.73 -11.20
CA ILE A 139 6.44 -0.27 -11.05
C ILE A 139 6.13 0.41 -12.39
N VAL A 140 6.73 -0.06 -13.49
CA VAL A 140 6.45 0.46 -14.83
C VAL A 140 4.99 0.23 -15.21
N MET A 141 4.47 -0.99 -15.05
CA MET A 141 3.09 -1.31 -15.41
C MET A 141 2.05 -0.54 -14.58
N GLN A 142 2.32 -0.34 -13.29
CA GLN A 142 1.50 0.47 -12.39
C GLN A 142 1.48 1.93 -12.85
N VAL A 143 2.63 2.54 -13.15
CA VAL A 143 2.71 3.92 -13.63
C VAL A 143 1.96 4.09 -14.97
N LEU A 144 2.15 3.17 -15.92
CA LEU A 144 1.44 3.21 -17.21
C LEU A 144 -0.07 3.09 -17.02
N GLY A 145 -0.53 2.19 -16.14
CA GLY A 145 -1.95 2.05 -15.80
C GLY A 145 -2.50 3.33 -15.20
N ALA A 146 -1.77 3.95 -14.28
CA ALA A 146 -2.17 5.19 -13.62
C ALA A 146 -2.33 6.37 -14.62
N ILE A 147 -1.39 6.52 -15.55
CA ILE A 147 -1.44 7.53 -16.62
C ILE A 147 -2.69 7.32 -17.49
N CYS A 148 -2.94 6.09 -17.94
CA CYS A 148 -4.11 5.77 -18.76
C CYS A 148 -5.43 6.04 -18.03
N GLY A 149 -5.53 5.66 -16.74
CA GLY A 149 -6.74 5.87 -15.93
C GLY A 149 -7.06 7.35 -15.76
N ALA A 150 -6.05 8.15 -15.38
CA ALA A 150 -6.20 9.60 -15.26
C ALA A 150 -6.52 10.25 -16.62
N GLY A 151 -5.91 9.78 -17.71
CA GLY A 151 -6.12 10.29 -19.07
C GLY A 151 -7.55 10.14 -19.56
N VAL A 152 -8.17 8.98 -19.29
CA VAL A 152 -9.60 8.74 -19.60
C VAL A 152 -10.50 9.73 -18.86
N VAL A 153 -10.26 9.97 -17.56
CA VAL A 153 -11.05 10.92 -16.78
C VAL A 153 -10.92 12.35 -17.32
N LYS A 154 -9.70 12.77 -17.70
CA LYS A 154 -9.50 14.07 -18.37
C LYS A 154 -10.28 14.18 -19.69
N GLY A 155 -10.41 13.07 -20.41
CA GLY A 155 -11.24 12.98 -21.62
C GLY A 155 -12.72 13.22 -21.34
N PHE A 156 -13.27 12.62 -20.29
CA PHE A 156 -14.69 12.75 -19.91
C PHE A 156 -15.04 14.12 -19.32
N GLU A 157 -14.19 14.66 -18.45
CA GLU A 157 -14.45 15.91 -17.76
C GLU A 157 -14.10 17.16 -18.60
N GLY A 158 -13.33 16.97 -19.68
CA GLY A 158 -12.84 18.06 -20.52
C GLY A 158 -11.64 18.79 -19.91
N LYS A 159 -10.75 19.27 -20.80
CA LYS A 159 -9.44 19.84 -20.41
C LYS A 159 -9.55 21.02 -19.44
N ALA A 160 -10.49 21.93 -19.69
CA ALA A 160 -10.66 23.15 -18.91
C ALA A 160 -11.07 22.86 -17.47
N PHE A 161 -12.12 22.05 -17.28
CA PHE A 161 -12.61 21.71 -15.94
C PHE A 161 -11.62 20.83 -15.18
N PHE A 162 -11.03 19.83 -15.85
CA PHE A 162 -10.00 18.97 -15.25
C PHE A 162 -8.81 19.79 -14.73
N GLY A 163 -8.29 20.71 -15.55
CA GLY A 163 -7.20 21.61 -15.18
C GLY A 163 -7.56 22.60 -14.08
N ALA A 164 -8.77 23.16 -14.10
CA ALA A 164 -9.21 24.13 -13.09
C ALA A 164 -9.44 23.51 -11.71
N LYS A 165 -9.79 22.22 -11.64
CA LYS A 165 -10.09 21.50 -10.38
C LYS A 165 -8.95 20.61 -9.89
N GLY A 166 -7.74 20.80 -10.40
CA GLY A 166 -6.53 20.12 -9.92
C GLY A 166 -6.34 18.68 -10.44
N GLY A 167 -7.23 18.16 -11.28
CA GLY A 167 -7.06 16.88 -11.98
C GLY A 167 -6.82 15.65 -11.10
N GLY A 168 -7.17 15.72 -9.81
CA GLY A 168 -6.83 14.68 -8.82
C GLY A 168 -5.32 14.56 -8.50
N ALA A 169 -4.50 15.52 -8.91
CA ALA A 169 -3.06 15.55 -8.61
C ALA A 169 -2.80 15.83 -7.12
N ASN A 170 -1.71 15.26 -6.60
CA ASN A 170 -1.26 15.51 -5.25
C ASN A 170 -0.34 16.74 -5.21
N PHE A 171 -0.49 17.56 -4.17
CA PHE A 171 0.37 18.68 -3.85
C PHE A 171 0.12 19.07 -2.39
N VAL A 172 1.08 19.75 -1.76
CA VAL A 172 0.92 20.21 -0.37
C VAL A 172 -0.10 21.35 -0.33
N ALA A 173 -1.15 21.18 0.46
CA ALA A 173 -2.21 22.16 0.60
C ALA A 173 -1.71 23.46 1.24
N PRO A 174 -2.26 24.64 0.87
CA PRO A 174 -1.93 25.89 1.52
C PRO A 174 -2.12 25.82 3.05
N GLY A 175 -1.16 26.36 3.80
CA GLY A 175 -1.12 26.28 5.26
C GLY A 175 -0.25 25.16 5.81
N TYR A 176 0.19 24.21 4.97
CA TYR A 176 1.16 23.18 5.33
C TYR A 176 2.52 23.44 4.68
N THR A 177 3.59 23.08 5.38
CA THR A 177 4.96 23.09 4.85
C THR A 177 5.25 21.82 4.04
N LYS A 178 6.31 21.84 3.22
CA LYS A 178 6.77 20.62 2.53
C LYS A 178 7.19 19.51 3.50
N GLY A 179 7.67 19.89 4.69
CA GLY A 179 7.99 18.95 5.77
C GLY A 179 6.74 18.25 6.30
N ASP A 180 5.63 18.98 6.49
CA ASP A 180 4.36 18.40 6.92
C ASP A 180 3.82 17.41 5.88
N GLY A 181 3.87 17.80 4.60
CA GLY A 181 3.49 16.92 3.49
C GLY A 181 4.33 15.65 3.45
N LEU A 182 5.66 15.77 3.54
CA LEU A 182 6.57 14.63 3.56
C LEU A 182 6.32 13.72 4.76
N GLY A 183 6.17 14.27 5.96
CA GLY A 183 5.88 13.51 7.17
C GLY A 183 4.56 12.75 7.09
N ALA A 184 3.49 13.40 6.59
CA ALA A 184 2.20 12.77 6.39
C ALA A 184 2.27 11.59 5.40
N GLU A 185 3.00 11.74 4.29
CA GLU A 185 3.18 10.69 3.28
C GLU A 185 4.03 9.51 3.80
N ILE A 186 5.06 9.78 4.61
CA ILE A 186 5.88 8.74 5.26
C ILE A 186 5.01 7.91 6.20
N ILE A 187 4.31 8.55 7.14
CA ILE A 187 3.50 7.86 8.15
C ILE A 187 2.32 7.13 7.50
N GLY A 188 1.63 7.80 6.57
CA GLY A 188 0.52 7.19 5.84
C GLY A 188 0.95 5.95 5.06
N THR A 189 2.11 5.99 4.41
CA THR A 189 2.63 4.82 3.69
C THR A 189 3.15 3.75 4.63
N PHE A 190 3.74 4.12 5.77
CA PHE A 190 4.11 3.16 6.80
C PHE A 190 2.88 2.35 7.27
N VAL A 191 1.76 3.01 7.59
CA VAL A 191 0.51 2.33 8.00
C VAL A 191 0.03 1.36 6.92
N LEU A 192 0.03 1.78 5.66
CA LEU A 192 -0.36 0.94 4.53
C LEU A 192 0.56 -0.29 4.40
N VAL A 193 1.87 -0.07 4.28
CA VAL A 193 2.83 -1.14 3.98
C VAL A 193 3.00 -2.08 5.18
N TYR A 194 2.93 -1.57 6.41
CA TYR A 194 2.88 -2.42 7.60
C TYR A 194 1.64 -3.31 7.58
N THR A 195 0.48 -2.76 7.24
CA THR A 195 -0.75 -3.55 7.09
C THR A 195 -0.63 -4.60 5.98
N VAL A 196 0.00 -4.28 4.85
CA VAL A 196 0.30 -5.25 3.79
C VAL A 196 1.12 -6.40 4.34
N PHE A 197 2.19 -6.13 5.08
CA PHE A 197 3.02 -7.18 5.69
C PHE A 197 2.22 -8.06 6.66
N SER A 198 1.41 -7.48 7.54
CA SER A 198 0.54 -8.21 8.46
C SER A 198 -0.56 -9.00 7.75
N ALA A 199 -0.97 -8.57 6.56
CA ALA A 199 -1.99 -9.21 5.73
C ALA A 199 -1.42 -10.26 4.75
N THR A 200 -0.10 -10.53 4.78
CA THR A 200 0.49 -11.58 3.95
C THR A 200 0.09 -12.97 4.44
N ASP A 201 -0.47 -13.79 3.56
CA ASP A 201 -0.67 -15.20 3.83
C ASP A 201 0.68 -15.93 3.71
N ALA A 202 1.18 -16.39 4.84
CA ALA A 202 2.45 -17.10 4.92
C ALA A 202 2.43 -18.39 4.06
N LYS A 203 1.28 -19.05 3.91
CA LYS A 203 1.18 -20.37 3.27
C LYS A 203 0.82 -20.32 1.79
N ARG A 204 0.48 -19.16 1.23
CA ARG A 204 -0.02 -19.04 -0.15
C ARG A 204 0.73 -17.99 -0.95
N SER A 205 1.13 -18.35 -2.16
CA SER A 205 1.76 -17.45 -3.12
C SER A 205 0.90 -17.28 -4.37
N ALA A 206 1.05 -16.13 -5.03
CA ALA A 206 0.46 -15.84 -6.32
C ALA A 206 1.00 -16.80 -7.39
N ARG A 207 0.18 -17.04 -8.41
CA ARG A 207 0.40 -18.09 -9.41
C ARG A 207 1.81 -18.08 -10.00
N ASP A 208 2.46 -19.25 -9.95
CA ASP A 208 3.80 -19.50 -10.51
C ASP A 208 4.87 -18.49 -10.04
N SER A 209 4.80 -18.04 -8.78
CA SER A 209 5.72 -17.06 -8.20
C SER A 209 5.91 -17.23 -6.69
N HIS A 210 6.88 -16.50 -6.12
CA HIS A 210 7.13 -16.43 -4.67
C HIS A 210 6.38 -15.26 -3.99
N VAL A 211 5.52 -14.55 -4.71
CA VAL A 211 4.82 -13.36 -4.19
C VAL A 211 3.68 -13.81 -3.27
N PRO A 212 3.59 -13.35 -2.01
CA PRO A 212 2.54 -13.78 -1.10
C PRO A 212 1.15 -13.31 -1.56
N ILE A 213 0.11 -14.10 -1.27
CA ILE A 213 -1.28 -13.64 -1.38
C ILE A 213 -1.58 -12.69 -0.23
N LEU A 214 -2.30 -11.61 -0.52
CA LEU A 214 -2.66 -10.58 0.46
C LEU A 214 -4.13 -10.70 0.89
N ALA A 215 -4.41 -10.52 2.18
CA ALA A 215 -5.78 -10.33 2.67
C ALA A 215 -6.24 -8.90 2.33
N PRO A 216 -7.24 -8.73 1.44
CA PRO A 216 -7.50 -7.43 0.82
C PRO A 216 -8.26 -6.45 1.72
N LEU A 217 -9.10 -6.94 2.64
CA LEU A 217 -9.97 -6.08 3.46
C LEU A 217 -9.18 -5.15 4.40
N PRO A 218 -8.22 -5.63 5.21
CA PRO A 218 -7.40 -4.75 6.03
C PRO A 218 -6.60 -3.73 5.22
N ILE A 219 -6.08 -4.12 4.05
CA ILE A 219 -5.29 -3.23 3.19
C ILE A 219 -6.16 -2.10 2.65
N GLY A 220 -7.35 -2.40 2.14
CA GLY A 220 -8.30 -1.38 1.70
C GLY A 220 -8.73 -0.44 2.83
N PHE A 221 -8.94 -0.97 4.04
CA PHE A 221 -9.23 -0.15 5.22
C PHE A 221 -8.06 0.74 5.65
N ALA A 222 -6.82 0.26 5.59
CA ALA A 222 -5.65 1.09 5.88
C ALA A 222 -5.56 2.28 4.92
N VAL A 223 -5.77 2.04 3.62
CA VAL A 223 -5.84 3.11 2.61
C VAL A 223 -6.97 4.08 2.94
N PHE A 224 -8.17 3.59 3.23
CA PHE A 224 -9.32 4.42 3.61
C PHE A 224 -9.02 5.32 4.81
N LEU A 225 -8.51 4.77 5.92
CA LEU A 225 -8.21 5.51 7.14
C LEU A 225 -7.13 6.57 6.92
N VAL A 226 -6.08 6.23 6.18
CA VAL A 226 -5.03 7.19 5.83
C VAL A 226 -5.60 8.33 4.99
N HIS A 227 -6.53 8.06 4.07
CA HIS A 227 -7.21 9.11 3.30
C HIS A 227 -8.04 10.05 4.19
N LEU A 228 -8.76 9.52 5.19
CA LEU A 228 -9.51 10.36 6.13
C LEU A 228 -8.62 11.37 6.84
N ALA A 229 -7.40 10.98 7.20
CA ALA A 229 -6.46 11.84 7.91
C ALA A 229 -5.66 12.78 6.99
N THR A 230 -5.28 12.33 5.80
CA THR A 230 -4.23 13.00 4.99
C THR A 230 -4.76 13.73 3.74
N ILE A 231 -6.03 13.54 3.36
CA ILE A 231 -6.64 14.32 2.26
C ILE A 231 -6.46 15.83 2.47
N PRO A 232 -6.67 16.40 3.68
CA PRO A 232 -6.51 17.84 3.90
C PRO A 232 -5.08 18.37 3.73
N ILE A 233 -4.06 17.51 3.84
CA ILE A 233 -2.64 17.90 3.80
C ILE A 233 -2.10 17.81 2.37
N THR A 234 -2.31 16.67 1.69
CA THR A 234 -1.69 16.38 0.38
C THR A 234 -2.67 15.85 -0.67
N GLY A 235 -3.94 15.68 -0.32
CA GLY A 235 -4.89 14.87 -1.11
C GLY A 235 -4.61 13.37 -1.05
N THR A 236 -3.70 12.94 -0.15
CA THR A 236 -3.21 11.57 0.05
C THR A 236 -2.53 10.96 -1.18
N GLY A 237 -1.21 10.88 -1.14
CA GLY A 237 -0.40 10.19 -2.14
C GLY A 237 -0.34 8.69 -1.84
N ILE A 238 0.49 8.31 -0.86
CA ILE A 238 0.91 6.98 -0.38
C ILE A 238 1.19 5.92 -1.47
N ASN A 239 1.21 6.35 -2.72
CA ASN A 239 1.30 5.57 -3.93
C ASN A 239 1.97 6.42 -5.02
N PRO A 240 3.25 6.13 -5.34
CA PRO A 240 3.98 6.90 -6.35
C PRO A 240 3.40 6.83 -7.77
N ALA A 241 2.83 5.68 -8.17
CA ALA A 241 2.21 5.54 -9.50
C ALA A 241 0.95 6.40 -9.62
N ARG A 242 0.09 6.40 -8.59
CA ARG A 242 -1.08 7.26 -8.50
C ARG A 242 -0.72 8.73 -8.59
N SER A 243 0.31 9.13 -7.86
CA SER A 243 0.75 10.54 -7.80
C SER A 243 1.34 10.97 -9.14
N LEU A 244 2.24 10.16 -9.72
CA LEU A 244 2.86 10.44 -11.02
C LEU A 244 1.87 10.42 -12.18
N GLY A 245 0.98 9.43 -12.24
CA GLY A 245 -0.04 9.34 -13.29
C GLY A 245 -0.95 10.57 -13.31
N ALA A 246 -1.41 11.03 -12.15
CA ALA A 246 -2.19 12.25 -12.03
C ALA A 246 -1.39 13.50 -12.40
N ALA A 247 -0.13 13.62 -11.95
CA ALA A 247 0.75 14.76 -12.27
C ALA A 247 1.02 14.88 -13.77
N ILE A 248 1.31 13.77 -14.46
CA ILE A 248 1.53 13.73 -15.92
C ILE A 248 0.29 14.20 -16.69
N ILE A 249 -0.90 13.73 -16.30
CA ILE A 249 -2.13 14.08 -17.02
C ILE A 249 -2.61 15.49 -16.67
N PHE A 250 -2.41 15.93 -15.44
CA PHE A 250 -2.71 17.29 -15.00
C PHE A 250 -1.78 18.32 -15.68
N ASN A 251 -0.49 18.03 -15.71
CA ASN A 251 0.59 18.77 -16.37
C ASN A 251 0.58 20.28 -16.09
N GLN A 252 0.64 20.66 -14.82
CA GLN A 252 0.82 22.05 -14.39
C GLN A 252 1.87 22.11 -13.26
N ASP A 253 2.52 23.25 -13.08
CA ASP A 253 3.62 23.44 -12.12
C ASP A 253 3.26 22.97 -10.72
N ARG A 254 2.03 23.25 -10.26
CA ARG A 254 1.55 22.80 -8.94
C ARG A 254 1.60 21.28 -8.77
N GLY A 255 1.35 20.51 -9.82
CA GLY A 255 1.43 19.04 -9.78
C GLY A 255 2.85 18.51 -9.85
N TRP A 256 3.81 19.29 -10.36
CA TRP A 256 5.21 18.87 -10.52
C TRP A 256 6.12 19.32 -9.37
N ASN A 257 5.92 20.52 -8.84
CA ASN A 257 6.79 21.12 -7.81
C ASN A 257 6.90 20.27 -6.53
N ASP A 258 5.83 19.55 -6.19
CA ASP A 258 5.76 18.70 -5.00
C ASP A 258 5.91 17.22 -5.29
N GLN A 259 6.09 16.85 -6.56
CA GLN A 259 6.00 15.48 -7.01
C GLN A 259 7.03 14.56 -6.34
N TRP A 260 8.21 15.09 -6.01
CA TRP A 260 9.27 14.36 -5.31
C TRP A 260 8.83 13.83 -3.94
N ILE A 261 7.94 14.54 -3.24
CA ILE A 261 7.41 14.16 -1.91
C ILE A 261 6.67 12.82 -2.03
N PHE A 262 5.91 12.65 -3.10
CA PHE A 262 5.10 11.46 -3.35
C PHE A 262 5.88 10.26 -3.90
N TRP A 263 7.19 10.39 -4.04
CA TRP A 263 8.13 9.27 -4.27
C TRP A 263 8.96 8.99 -3.03
N VAL A 264 9.62 10.04 -2.51
CA VAL A 264 10.52 9.95 -1.36
C VAL A 264 9.76 9.53 -0.10
N GLY A 265 8.64 10.19 0.20
CA GLY A 265 7.84 9.88 1.38
C GLY A 265 7.34 8.43 1.40
N PRO A 266 6.65 7.97 0.34
CA PRO A 266 6.17 6.59 0.29
C PRO A 266 7.28 5.54 0.31
N PHE A 267 8.41 5.75 -0.35
CA PHE A 267 9.52 4.79 -0.29
C PHE A 267 10.19 4.74 1.08
N ILE A 268 10.34 5.86 1.78
CA ILE A 268 10.83 5.88 3.17
C ILE A 268 9.83 5.15 4.07
N GLY A 269 8.53 5.47 4.00
CA GLY A 269 7.50 4.81 4.80
C GLY A 269 7.45 3.30 4.57
N ALA A 270 7.55 2.87 3.32
CA ALA A 270 7.61 1.45 2.95
C ALA A 270 8.87 0.75 3.49
N ALA A 271 10.04 1.39 3.40
CA ALA A 271 11.30 0.85 3.93
C ALA A 271 11.26 0.70 5.45
N LEU A 272 10.73 1.71 6.16
CA LEU A 272 10.55 1.66 7.62
C LEU A 272 9.58 0.55 8.03
N ALA A 273 8.48 0.36 7.30
CA ALA A 273 7.53 -0.72 7.55
C ALA A 273 8.15 -2.11 7.31
N ALA A 274 8.92 -2.26 6.23
CA ALA A 274 9.63 -3.50 5.94
C ALA A 274 10.67 -3.82 7.02
N LEU A 275 11.45 -2.82 7.45
CA LEU A 275 12.44 -2.96 8.52
C LEU A 275 11.76 -3.33 9.84
N TYR A 276 10.71 -2.61 10.23
CA TYR A 276 9.97 -2.85 11.46
C TYR A 276 9.38 -4.27 11.50
N HIS A 277 8.67 -4.67 10.45
CA HIS A 277 8.06 -6.00 10.40
C HIS A 277 9.11 -7.13 10.40
N THR A 278 10.21 -6.96 9.67
CA THR A 278 11.22 -8.02 9.51
C THR A 278 12.15 -8.13 10.71
N VAL A 279 12.60 -7.01 11.27
CA VAL A 279 13.61 -6.97 12.34
C VAL A 279 12.96 -6.97 13.73
N VAL A 280 11.88 -6.22 13.92
CA VAL A 280 11.27 -6.06 15.25
C VAL A 280 10.21 -7.12 15.52
N ILE A 281 9.24 -7.28 14.60
CA ILE A 281 8.11 -8.20 14.82
C ILE A 281 8.51 -9.66 14.59
N ARG A 282 9.10 -9.96 13.43
CA ARG A 282 9.52 -11.34 13.11
C ARG A 282 10.86 -11.73 13.69
N ALA A 283 11.54 -10.80 14.38
CA ALA A 283 12.83 -10.97 15.05
C ALA A 283 13.67 -12.07 14.40
N ILE A 284 14.38 -11.76 13.30
CA ILE A 284 15.46 -12.62 12.80
C ILE A 284 16.25 -13.00 14.05
N PRO A 285 16.32 -14.30 14.44
CA PRO A 285 16.95 -14.65 15.69
C PRO A 285 18.37 -14.13 15.60
N PHE A 286 18.67 -13.09 16.37
CA PHE A 286 20.03 -12.64 16.58
C PHE A 286 20.73 -13.88 17.10
N LYS A 287 21.55 -14.52 16.27
CA LYS A 287 22.47 -15.53 16.76
C LYS A 287 23.32 -14.80 17.78
N SER A 288 23.01 -14.99 19.06
CA SER A 288 23.98 -14.73 20.11
C SER A 288 25.15 -15.66 19.76
N SER A 289 26.29 -15.03 19.51
CA SER A 289 27.55 -15.73 19.29
C SER A 289 27.95 -16.48 20.55
#